data_AF-A0A9E3TV02-F1
#
_entry.id   AF-A0A9E3TV02-F1
#
_cell.length_a   1.000
_cell.length_b   1.000
_cell.length_c   1.000
_cell.angle_alpha   90.00
_cell.angle_beta   90.00
_cell.angle_gamma   90.00
#
_symmetry.space_group_name_H-M   'P 1'
#
loop_
_entity.id
_entity.type
_entity.pdbx_description
1 polymer ?
#
loop_
_entity_poly.entity_id
_entity_poly.type
_entity_poly.pdbx_seq_one_letter_code
_entity_poly.pdbx_strand_id
1 'polypeptide(L)'
;MKVATQTDLKTTVAARIAGEDIACGDFVAVMNEIVELPSFLWSCSGVSLAPDEPVRVRYVARDAGQPYKVIGVCLPFVYAKSHADRVIVIDTRQRQLVRLDQACASMVWEKMKLPAKKSRK
;
A
#
# COMPACT_ATOMS: atom_id res chain seq x y z
N MET A 1 -23.67 -38.82 -4.60
CA MET A 1 -23.08 -37.73 -3.79
C MET A 1 -22.35 -36.78 -4.75
N LYS A 2 -22.77 -35.52 -4.84
CA LYS A 2 -22.10 -34.50 -5.66
C LYS A 2 -20.93 -33.96 -4.83
N VAL A 3 -19.71 -34.34 -5.16
CA VAL A 3 -18.51 -33.78 -4.53
C VAL A 3 -18.36 -32.36 -5.07
N ALA A 4 -18.55 -31.37 -4.21
CA ALA A 4 -18.26 -29.98 -4.54
C ALA A 4 -16.74 -29.90 -4.80
N THR A 5 -16.37 -29.57 -6.03
CA THR A 5 -14.98 -29.36 -6.43
C THR A 5 -14.39 -28.30 -5.52
N GLN A 6 -13.44 -28.71 -4.68
CA GLN A 6 -12.69 -27.84 -3.80
C GLN A 6 -12.01 -26.79 -4.68
N THR A 7 -12.48 -25.54 -4.61
CA THR A 7 -11.83 -24.42 -5.32
C THR A 7 -10.39 -24.37 -4.85
N ASP A 8 -9.48 -24.72 -5.75
CA ASP A 8 -8.05 -24.74 -5.54
C ASP A 8 -7.61 -23.30 -5.22
N LEU A 9 -7.41 -22.99 -3.94
CA LEU A 9 -6.99 -21.67 -3.46
C LEU A 9 -5.50 -21.50 -3.78
N LYS A 10 -5.19 -21.30 -5.06
CA LYS A 10 -3.84 -21.08 -5.55
C LYS A 10 -3.29 -19.79 -4.93
N THR A 11 -2.16 -19.92 -4.24
CA THR A 11 -1.45 -18.77 -3.69
C THR A 11 -0.89 -17.92 -4.83
N THR A 12 -1.16 -16.62 -4.79
CA THR A 12 -0.60 -15.63 -5.72
C THR A 12 0.31 -14.67 -4.96
N VAL A 13 1.33 -14.16 -5.65
CA VAL A 13 2.40 -13.35 -5.05
C VAL A 13 2.16 -11.89 -5.38
N ALA A 14 2.18 -11.03 -4.36
CA ALA A 14 2.26 -9.59 -4.55
C ALA A 14 3.70 -9.19 -4.92
N ALA A 15 3.85 -8.39 -5.97
CA ALA A 15 5.16 -8.01 -6.50
C ALA A 15 5.42 -6.52 -6.29
N ARG A 16 6.67 -6.16 -5.94
CA ARG A 16 7.09 -4.75 -5.90
C ARG A 16 6.91 -4.11 -7.27
N ILE A 17 6.43 -2.88 -7.27
CA ILE A 17 6.15 -2.13 -8.49
C ILE A 17 6.84 -0.76 -8.42
N ALA A 18 7.45 -0.35 -9.54
CA ALA A 18 8.01 0.99 -9.69
C ALA A 18 6.89 1.99 -9.97
N GLY A 19 7.11 3.29 -9.71
CA GLY A 19 6.05 4.29 -9.85
C GLY A 19 5.52 4.37 -11.29
N GLU A 20 6.43 4.35 -12.25
CA GLU A 20 6.19 4.40 -13.69
C GLU A 20 5.37 3.23 -14.25
N ASP A 21 5.36 2.09 -13.56
CA ASP A 21 4.62 0.90 -13.97
C ASP A 21 3.18 0.89 -13.45
N ILE A 22 2.82 1.82 -12.55
CA ILE A 22 1.49 1.86 -11.92
C ILE A 22 0.47 2.42 -12.91
N ALA A 23 -0.64 1.72 -13.06
CA ALA A 23 -1.75 2.13 -13.93
C ALA A 23 -3.06 2.29 -13.15
N CYS A 24 -3.95 3.14 -13.67
CA CYS A 24 -5.32 3.23 -13.16
C CYS A 24 -6.02 1.87 -13.26
N GLY A 25 -6.72 1.48 -12.20
CA GLY A 25 -7.38 0.18 -12.09
C GLY A 25 -6.56 -0.89 -11.38
N ASP A 26 -5.25 -0.70 -11.23
CA ASP A 26 -4.40 -1.60 -10.43
C ASP A 26 -4.88 -1.63 -8.98
N PHE A 27 -4.77 -2.82 -8.37
CA PHE A 27 -4.78 -2.95 -6.93
C PHE A 27 -3.36 -2.94 -6.40
N VAL A 28 -3.08 -1.97 -5.53
CA VAL A 28 -1.77 -1.84 -4.86
C VAL A 28 -1.95 -1.94 -3.35
N ALA A 29 -0.90 -2.35 -2.65
CA ALA A 29 -0.81 -2.23 -1.21
C ALA A 29 0.50 -1.56 -0.82
N VAL A 30 0.50 -0.83 0.29
CA VAL A 30 1.74 -0.32 0.88
C VAL A 30 2.45 -1.50 1.53
N MET A 31 3.76 -1.64 1.28
CA MET A 31 4.61 -2.64 1.91
C MET A 31 5.45 -2.01 3.01
N ASN A 32 6.17 -0.95 2.67
CA ASN A 32 7.05 -0.23 3.59
C ASN A 32 6.84 1.28 3.48
N GLU A 33 7.15 1.97 4.58
CA GLU A 33 7.23 3.42 4.64
C GLU A 33 8.66 3.83 5.04
N ILE A 34 9.13 4.92 4.46
CA ILE A 34 10.42 5.55 4.71
C ILE A 34 10.13 6.83 5.45
N VAL A 35 10.69 6.97 6.64
CA VAL A 35 10.68 8.21 7.41
C VAL A 35 12.09 8.76 7.53
N GLU A 36 12.19 10.07 7.47
CA GLU A 36 13.42 10.81 7.64
C GLU A 36 13.40 11.45 9.02
N LEU A 37 14.42 11.13 9.82
CA LEU A 37 14.54 11.60 11.19
C LEU A 37 15.93 12.20 11.39
N PRO A 38 16.08 13.26 12.19
CA PRO A 38 17.38 13.87 12.42
C PRO A 38 18.42 12.89 13.01
N SER A 39 19.66 12.97 12.54
CA SER A 39 20.75 12.07 12.94
C SER A 39 21.04 12.09 14.45
N PHE A 40 20.81 13.21 15.14
CA PHE A 40 21.05 13.32 16.59
C PHE A 40 20.18 12.39 17.44
N LEU A 41 19.13 11.79 16.88
CA LEU A 41 18.31 10.75 17.56
C LEU A 41 19.02 9.39 17.65
N TRP A 42 20.14 9.19 16.94
CA TRP A 42 20.97 7.99 17.01
C TRP A 42 22.22 8.25 17.85
N SER A 43 22.32 7.60 19.01
CA SER A 43 23.54 7.62 19.83
C SER A 43 24.76 7.26 18.97
N CYS A 44 25.81 8.09 19.02
CA CYS A 44 27.05 8.00 18.23
C CYS A 44 27.01 8.52 16.77
N SER A 45 25.92 9.14 16.29
CA SER A 45 25.88 9.73 14.95
C SER A 45 26.82 10.92 14.74
N GLY A 46 27.20 11.63 15.82
CA GLY A 46 28.09 12.79 15.76
C GLY A 46 29.53 12.51 15.29
N VAL A 47 29.92 11.22 15.16
CA VAL A 47 31.23 10.83 14.62
C VAL A 47 31.21 10.69 13.09
N SER A 48 30.05 10.49 12.46
CA SER A 48 29.96 10.13 11.04
C SER A 48 28.92 10.91 10.23
N LEU A 49 27.99 11.62 10.86
CA LEU A 49 26.93 12.37 10.20
C LEU A 49 26.82 13.78 10.80
N ALA A 50 26.53 14.76 9.95
CA ALA A 50 26.21 16.10 10.43
C ALA A 50 24.86 16.06 11.20
N PRO A 51 24.68 16.86 12.27
CA PRO A 51 23.45 16.85 13.08
C PRO A 51 22.16 17.15 12.31
N ASP A 52 22.29 17.86 11.19
CA ASP A 52 21.23 18.27 10.26
C ASP A 52 20.99 17.27 9.13
N GLU A 53 21.84 16.25 8.98
CA GLU A 53 21.67 15.22 7.97
C GLU A 53 20.59 14.21 8.41
N PRO A 54 19.50 14.01 7.63
CA PRO A 54 18.44 13.09 8.01
C PRO A 54 18.84 11.63 7.77
N VAL A 55 18.57 10.78 8.76
CA VAL A 55 18.68 9.32 8.65
C VAL A 55 17.35 8.77 8.12
N ARG A 56 17.44 8.01 7.03
CA ARG A 56 16.28 7.35 6.40
C ARG A 56 16.05 5.98 7.02
N VAL A 57 14.91 5.80 7.68
CA VAL A 57 14.50 4.53 8.29
C VAL A 57 13.36 3.93 7.49
N ARG A 58 13.50 2.65 7.13
CA ARG A 58 12.42 1.87 6.51
C ARG A 58 11.74 1.00 7.56
N TYR A 59 10.42 1.05 7.62
CA TYR A 59 9.61 0.19 8.47
C TYR A 59 8.36 -0.31 7.74
N VAL A 60 7.76 -1.37 8.26
CA VAL A 60 6.50 -1.93 7.74
C VAL A 60 5.37 -0.96 8.07
N ALA A 61 4.65 -0.50 7.05
CA ALA A 61 3.57 0.47 7.23
C ALA A 61 2.44 -0.10 8.10
N ARG A 62 1.73 0.76 8.85
CA ARG A 62 0.59 0.32 9.69
C ARG A 62 -0.56 -0.26 8.88
N ASP A 63 -0.75 0.27 7.67
CA ASP A 63 -1.74 -0.19 6.70
C ASP A 63 -1.14 -1.18 5.69
N ALA A 64 -0.02 -1.84 6.05
CA ALA A 64 0.61 -2.80 5.17
C ALA A 64 -0.36 -3.95 4.82
N GLY A 65 -0.41 -4.29 3.53
CA GLY A 65 -1.32 -5.32 3.02
C GLY A 65 -2.77 -4.87 2.80
N GLN A 66 -3.14 -3.64 3.17
CA GLN A 66 -4.45 -3.08 2.82
C GLN A 66 -4.51 -2.85 1.30
N PRO A 67 -5.51 -3.41 0.58
CA PRO A 67 -5.66 -3.15 -0.85
C PRO A 67 -6.20 -1.74 -1.07
N TYR A 68 -5.61 -1.04 -2.04
CA TYR A 68 -6.01 0.25 -2.57
C TYR A 68 -6.18 0.16 -4.07
N LYS A 69 -7.27 0.72 -4.60
CA LYS A 69 -7.53 0.75 -6.05
C LYS A 69 -7.03 2.05 -6.64
N VAL A 70 -6.07 2.00 -7.55
CA VAL A 70 -5.51 3.19 -8.20
C VAL A 70 -6.57 3.83 -9.10
N ILE A 71 -6.77 5.15 -8.93
CA ILE A 71 -7.71 5.94 -9.72
C ILE A 71 -7.03 7.04 -10.54
N GLY A 72 -5.78 7.38 -10.21
CA GLY A 72 -5.00 8.37 -10.93
C GLY A 72 -3.52 8.28 -10.56
N VAL A 73 -2.64 8.62 -11.49
CA VAL A 73 -1.19 8.62 -11.28
C VAL A 73 -0.62 9.94 -11.80
N CYS A 74 0.12 10.64 -10.93
CA CYS A 74 0.87 11.84 -11.25
C CYS A 74 2.18 11.77 -10.46
N LEU A 75 3.18 11.08 -11.01
CA LEU A 75 4.40 10.75 -10.26
C LEU A 75 5.04 11.99 -9.63
N PRO A 76 5.49 11.89 -8.36
CA PRO A 76 5.56 10.68 -7.52
C PRO A 76 4.26 10.34 -6.77
N PHE A 77 3.16 11.04 -7.02
CA PHE A 77 1.90 10.89 -6.30
C PHE A 77 0.94 9.92 -7.02
N VAL A 78 0.48 8.93 -6.27
CA VAL A 78 -0.52 7.96 -6.72
C VAL A 78 -1.81 8.21 -5.94
N TYR A 79 -2.89 8.45 -6.66
CA TYR A 79 -4.22 8.62 -6.09
C TYR A 79 -4.94 7.28 -6.11
N ALA A 80 -5.37 6.82 -4.94
CA ALA A 80 -6.03 5.53 -4.82
C ALA A 80 -7.23 5.61 -3.89
N LYS A 81 -8.21 4.73 -4.10
CA LYS A 81 -9.34 4.54 -3.20
C LYS A 81 -9.03 3.45 -2.20
N SER A 82 -9.52 3.59 -0.97
CA SER A 82 -9.60 2.49 0.00
C SER A 82 -10.92 1.73 -0.12
N HIS A 83 -10.99 0.55 0.51
CA HIS A 83 -12.22 -0.25 0.60
C HIS A 83 -13.40 0.52 1.24
N ALA A 84 -13.12 1.59 1.99
CA ALA A 84 -14.10 2.49 2.60
C ALA A 84 -14.47 3.68 1.69
N ASP A 85 -14.14 3.61 0.39
CA ASP A 85 -14.34 4.63 -0.64
C ASP A 85 -13.70 6.00 -0.34
N ARG A 86 -12.72 6.03 0.57
CA ARG A 86 -11.91 7.24 0.82
C ARG A 86 -10.80 7.32 -0.21
N VAL A 87 -10.62 8.49 -0.81
CA VAL A 87 -9.46 8.77 -1.66
C VAL A 87 -8.26 9.07 -0.77
N ILE A 88 -7.14 8.42 -1.05
CA ILE A 88 -5.86 8.65 -0.41
C ILE A 88 -4.82 9.02 -1.47
N VAL A 89 -3.80 9.75 -1.02
CA VAL A 89 -2.63 10.09 -1.82
C VAL A 89 -1.46 9.29 -1.27
N ILE A 90 -0.75 8.60 -2.15
CA ILE A 90 0.43 7.81 -1.82
C ILE A 90 1.62 8.47 -2.52
N ASP A 91 2.59 8.95 -1.75
CA ASP A 91 3.87 9.42 -2.28
C ASP A 91 4.83 8.23 -2.40
N THR A 92 5.18 7.86 -3.64
CA THR A 92 6.05 6.70 -3.91
C THR A 92 7.50 6.90 -3.47
N ARG A 93 7.91 8.13 -3.16
CA ARG A 93 9.23 8.43 -2.58
C ARG A 93 9.34 8.01 -1.12
N GLN A 94 8.21 8.06 -0.40
CA GLN A 94 8.10 7.70 1.01
C GLN A 94 7.55 6.29 1.18
N ARG A 95 6.68 5.83 0.27
CA ARG A 95 5.98 4.55 0.40
C ARG A 95 6.31 3.61 -0.73
N GLN A 96 6.78 2.42 -0.37
CA GLN A 96 7.02 1.34 -1.32
C GLN A 96 5.74 0.56 -1.55
N LEU A 97 5.32 0.48 -2.81
CA LEU A 97 4.12 -0.21 -3.22
C LEU A 97 4.41 -1.62 -3.75
N VAL A 98 3.43 -2.50 -3.58
CA VAL A 98 3.34 -3.78 -4.27
C VAL A 98 2.06 -3.84 -5.07
N ARG A 99 2.11 -4.36 -6.30
CA ARG A 99 0.93 -4.71 -7.08
C ARG A 99 0.40 -6.05 -6.58
N LEU A 100 -0.89 -6.09 -6.28
CA LEU A 100 -1.61 -7.29 -5.89
C LEU A 100 -2.13 -8.00 -7.14
N ASP A 101 -2.29 -9.32 -7.06
CA ASP A 101 -3.04 -10.07 -8.06
C ASP A 101 -4.50 -9.58 -8.12
N GLN A 102 -4.96 -9.27 -9.32
CA GLN A 102 -6.27 -8.70 -9.58
C GLN A 102 -7.41 -9.56 -9.02
N ALA A 103 -7.34 -10.88 -9.19
CA ALA A 103 -8.41 -11.79 -8.77
C ALA A 103 -8.50 -11.86 -7.24
N CYS A 104 -7.36 -12.04 -6.58
CA CYS A 104 -7.25 -12.04 -5.13
C CYS A 104 -7.67 -10.70 -4.52
N ALA A 105 -7.12 -9.58 -5.05
CA ALA A 105 -7.41 -8.25 -4.55
C ALA A 105 -8.88 -7.87 -4.68
N SER A 106 -9.52 -8.21 -5.81
CA SER A 106 -10.95 -7.97 -6.01
C SER A 106 -11.80 -8.73 -4.99
N MET A 107 -11.46 -10.00 -4.73
CA MET A 107 -12.18 -10.82 -3.74
C MET A 107 -12.06 -10.25 -2.32
N VAL A 108 -10.85 -9.86 -1.91
CA VAL A 108 -10.60 -9.25 -0.59
C VAL A 108 -11.28 -7.89 -0.50
N TRP A 109 -11.22 -7.09 -1.56
CA TRP A 109 -11.82 -5.77 -1.63
C TRP A 109 -13.34 -5.82 -1.40
N GLU A 110 -14.05 -6.72 -2.08
CA GLU A 110 -15.50 -6.88 -1.88
C GLU A 110 -15.84 -7.32 -0.44
N LYS A 111 -15.02 -8.17 0.18
CA LYS A 111 -15.20 -8.58 1.58
C LYS A 111 -14.91 -7.46 2.58
N MET A 112 -14.00 -6.54 2.25
CA MET A 112 -13.64 -5.42 3.11
C MET A 112 -14.58 -4.22 2.97
N LYS A 113 -15.36 -4.11 1.89
CA LYS A 113 -16.32 -3.01 1.73
C LYS A 113 -17.26 -2.97 2.93
N LEU A 114 -17.25 -1.83 3.61
CA LEU A 114 -18.22 -1.58 4.67
C LEU A 114 -19.63 -1.56 4.05
N PRO A 115 -20.65 -2.10 4.74
CA PRO A 115 -22.02 -1.96 4.28
C PRO A 115 -22.34 -0.47 4.15
N ALA A 116 -22.82 -0.06 2.98
CA ALA A 116 -23.18 1.33 2.72
C ALA A 116 -24.15 1.79 3.83
N LYS A 117 -23.77 2.82 4.60
CA LYS A 117 -24.69 3.46 5.53
C LYS A 117 -25.86 3.97 4.71
N LYS A 118 -27.03 3.31 4.83
CA LYS A 118 -28.29 3.85 4.33
C LYS A 118 -28.47 5.22 4.98
N SER A 119 -28.29 6.28 4.21
CA SER A 119 -28.66 7.63 4.63
C SER A 119 -30.14 7.59 4.99
N ARG A 120 -30.48 7.75 6.27
CA ARG A 120 -31.85 8.07 6.67
C ARG A 120 -32.16 9.43 6.04
N LYS A 121 -33.10 9.44 5.09
CA LYS A 121 -33.75 10.67 4.62
C LYS A 121 -34.60 11.24 5.75
#